data_AF-A0A8T4PUY9-F1
#
_entry.id   AF-A0A8T4PUY9-F1
#
_cell.length_a   1.000
_cell.length_b   1.000
_cell.length_c   1.000
_cell.angle_alpha   90.00
_cell.angle_beta   90.00
_cell.angle_gamma   90.00
#
_symmetry.space_group_name_H-M   'P 1'
#
loop_
_entity.id
_entity.type
_entity.pdbx_description
1 polymer ?
#
loop_
_entity_poly.entity_id
_entity_poly.type
_entity_poly.pdbx_seq_one_letter_code
_entity_poly.pdbx_strand_id
1 'polypeptide(L)'
;MPDLMSHLVIGLILAELFNIKKKSLVVLGALTPDLLSKTNLITLHFGMPLQISTTPFHTPIVLLLASILIAPLFRYSKIKTIIFFNTGALSHFLSDITMKHFTIIGTRLLYPFSRTNYTLNLIWPEQSVYILVVSLFIYIAIRIYKKNKLRLRFIFQKFFKKFSKS
;
A
#
# COMPACT_ATOMS: atom_id res chain seq x y z
N MET A 1 -8.65 -11.64 1.82
CA MET A 1 -7.74 -10.51 1.59
C MET A 1 -7.24 -10.02 2.93
N PRO A 2 -6.01 -9.49 2.99
CA PRO A 2 -5.48 -8.90 4.20
C PRO A 2 -6.46 -7.83 4.64
N ASP A 3 -6.52 -7.58 5.94
CA ASP A 3 -7.38 -6.52 6.40
C ASP A 3 -6.85 -5.16 5.89
N LEU A 4 -7.74 -4.16 5.83
CA LEU A 4 -7.40 -2.81 5.38
C LEU A 4 -6.17 -2.24 6.12
N MET A 5 -5.99 -2.58 7.40
CA MET A 5 -4.85 -2.12 8.19
C MET A 5 -3.56 -2.84 7.80
N SER A 6 -3.59 -4.13 7.49
CA SER A 6 -2.42 -4.84 6.97
C SER A 6 -1.87 -4.17 5.72
N HIS A 7 -2.73 -3.83 4.75
CA HIS A 7 -2.29 -3.12 3.54
C HIS A 7 -1.74 -1.73 3.83
N LEU A 8 -2.36 -1.00 4.77
CA LEU A 8 -1.86 0.30 5.22
C LEU A 8 -0.42 0.17 5.75
N VAL A 9 -0.20 -0.77 6.66
CA VAL A 9 1.10 -0.95 7.33
C VAL A 9 2.15 -1.44 6.35
N ILE A 10 1.82 -2.39 5.47
CA ILE A 10 2.73 -2.86 4.41
C ILE A 10 3.12 -1.71 3.48
N GLY A 11 2.16 -0.88 3.07
CA GLY A 11 2.43 0.32 2.27
C GLY A 11 3.36 1.30 2.99
N LEU A 12 3.18 1.49 4.30
CA LEU A 12 4.08 2.31 5.12
C LEU A 12 5.48 1.72 5.24
N ILE A 13 5.62 0.40 5.36
CA ILE A 13 6.92 -0.29 5.35
C ILE A 13 7.65 0.02 4.05
N LEU A 14 7.00 -0.17 2.89
CA LEU A 14 7.63 0.14 1.60
C LEU A 14 7.99 1.62 1.48
N ALA A 15 7.10 2.51 1.92
CA ALA A 15 7.39 3.94 1.91
C ALA A 15 8.61 4.29 2.76
N GLU A 16 8.82 3.58 3.88
CA GLU A 16 10.05 3.70 4.65
C GLU A 16 11.24 3.08 3.91
N LEU A 17 11.18 1.84 3.45
CA LEU A 17 12.32 1.18 2.79
C LEU A 17 12.86 1.99 1.61
N PHE A 18 11.97 2.56 0.80
CA PHE A 18 12.32 3.41 -0.34
C PHE A 18 12.55 4.90 0.01
N ASN A 19 12.50 5.28 1.29
CA ASN A 19 12.66 6.65 1.77
C ASN A 19 11.72 7.67 1.08
N ILE A 20 10.48 7.26 0.80
CA ILE A 20 9.48 8.09 0.13
C ILE A 20 9.03 9.22 1.06
N LYS A 21 9.18 10.46 0.58
CA LYS A 21 8.82 11.67 1.35
C LYS A 21 7.32 11.78 1.61
N LYS A 22 6.48 11.44 0.62
CA LYS A 22 5.01 11.57 0.68
C LYS A 22 4.36 10.20 0.89
N LYS A 23 4.51 9.66 2.10
CA LYS A 23 3.97 8.34 2.48
C LYS A 23 2.46 8.24 2.33
N SER A 24 1.73 9.34 2.53
CA SER A 24 0.28 9.39 2.35
C SER A 24 -0.16 8.97 0.94
N LEU A 25 0.64 9.24 -0.10
CA LEU A 25 0.33 8.83 -1.47
C LEU A 25 0.50 7.32 -1.65
N VAL A 26 1.51 6.72 -1.02
CA VAL A 26 1.71 5.27 -0.99
C VAL A 26 0.55 4.60 -0.24
N VAL A 27 0.19 5.12 0.93
CA VAL A 27 -0.95 4.60 1.70
C VAL A 27 -2.24 4.73 0.91
N LEU A 28 -2.50 5.86 0.26
CA LEU A 28 -3.68 6.05 -0.57
C LEU A 28 -3.76 4.99 -1.67
N GLY A 29 -2.66 4.74 -2.39
CA GLY A 29 -2.61 3.69 -3.41
C GLY A 29 -2.83 2.29 -2.86
N ALA A 30 -2.26 1.98 -1.68
CA ALA A 30 -2.42 0.68 -1.03
C ALA A 30 -3.86 0.40 -0.54
N LEU A 31 -4.63 1.45 -0.23
CA LEU A 31 -6.00 1.33 0.27
C LEU A 31 -7.07 1.49 -0.82
N THR A 32 -6.73 2.08 -1.96
CA THR A 32 -7.69 2.39 -3.02
C THR A 32 -8.53 1.18 -3.46
N PRO A 33 -7.95 -0.02 -3.69
CA PRO A 33 -8.73 -1.18 -4.15
C PRO A 33 -9.83 -1.58 -3.16
N ASP A 34 -9.47 -1.65 -1.89
CA ASP A 34 -10.38 -2.01 -0.79
C ASP A 34 -11.44 -0.94 -0.52
N LEU A 35 -11.03 0.34 -0.49
CA LEU A 35 -11.95 1.46 -0.21
C LEU A 35 -13.06 1.52 -1.23
N LEU A 36 -12.73 1.31 -2.50
CA LEU A 36 -13.73 1.29 -3.56
C LEU A 36 -14.66 0.10 -3.41
N SER A 37 -14.17 -1.07 -3.02
CA SER A 37 -15.04 -2.23 -2.80
C SER A 37 -15.96 -2.08 -1.59
N LYS A 38 -15.59 -1.25 -0.61
CA LYS A 38 -16.45 -0.90 0.53
C LYS A 38 -17.59 0.05 0.17
N THR A 39 -17.56 0.75 -0.98
CA THR A 39 -18.73 1.55 -1.41
C THR A 39 -19.95 0.68 -1.68
N ASN A 40 -19.76 -0.61 -1.99
CA ASN A 40 -20.84 -1.59 -2.09
C ASN A 40 -21.61 -1.80 -0.77
N LEU A 41 -20.99 -1.52 0.38
CA LEU A 41 -21.69 -1.56 1.67
C LEU A 41 -22.66 -0.37 1.80
N ILE A 42 -22.31 0.78 1.22
CA ILE A 42 -23.16 1.96 1.20
C ILE A 42 -24.38 1.70 0.33
N THR A 43 -24.19 1.14 -0.87
CA THR A 43 -25.31 0.81 -1.75
C THR A 43 -26.25 -0.22 -1.13
N LEU A 44 -25.70 -1.22 -0.42
CA LEU A 44 -26.48 -2.19 0.34
C LEU A 44 -27.27 -1.54 1.49
N HIS A 45 -26.67 -0.61 2.23
CA HIS A 45 -27.34 0.11 3.32
C HIS A 45 -28.52 0.95 2.84
N PHE A 46 -28.40 1.58 1.66
CA PHE A 46 -29.45 2.42 1.08
C PHE A 46 -30.41 1.66 0.14
N GLY A 47 -30.32 0.33 0.04
CA GLY A 47 -31.20 -0.48 -0.81
C GLY A 47 -31.05 -0.21 -2.31
N MET A 48 -29.92 0.37 -2.75
CA MET A 48 -29.65 0.61 -4.16
C MET A 48 -29.20 -0.68 -4.83
N PRO A 49 -29.64 -0.95 -6.08
CA PRO A 49 -29.17 -2.13 -6.80
C PRO A 49 -27.65 -2.10 -6.94
N LEU A 50 -26.99 -3.23 -6.62
CA LEU A 50 -25.54 -3.42 -6.79
C LEU A 50 -25.20 -3.42 -8.28
N GLN A 51 -25.04 -2.23 -8.86
CA GLN A 51 -24.75 -2.06 -10.29
C GLN A 51 -23.26 -1.87 -10.58
N ILE A 52 -22.43 -1.54 -9.58
CA ILE A 52 -21.03 -1.18 -9.79
C ILE A 52 -20.14 -2.35 -9.35
N SER A 53 -19.65 -3.12 -10.33
CA SER A 53 -18.58 -4.08 -10.07
C SER A 53 -17.29 -3.33 -9.77
N THR A 54 -16.75 -3.49 -8.56
CA THR A 54 -15.46 -2.92 -8.15
C THR A 54 -14.28 -3.84 -8.48
N THR A 55 -14.55 -4.99 -9.12
CA THR A 55 -13.52 -5.92 -9.57
C THR A 55 -12.46 -5.28 -10.47
N PRO A 56 -12.77 -4.31 -11.37
CA PRO A 56 -11.73 -3.68 -12.18
C PRO A 56 -10.71 -2.90 -11.34
N PHE A 57 -11.07 -2.38 -10.16
CA PHE A 57 -10.13 -1.65 -9.30
C PHE A 57 -9.12 -2.57 -8.60
N HIS A 58 -9.33 -3.88 -8.63
CA HIS A 58 -8.35 -4.89 -8.22
C HIS A 58 -7.46 -5.33 -9.40
N THR A 59 -7.13 -4.38 -10.29
CA THR A 59 -6.26 -4.64 -11.44
C THR A 59 -5.20 -3.53 -11.54
N PRO A 60 -3.93 -3.88 -11.80
CA PRO A 60 -2.84 -2.90 -11.92
C PRO A 60 -3.10 -1.83 -12.98
N ILE A 61 -3.69 -2.21 -14.11
CA ILE A 61 -3.94 -1.29 -15.23
C ILE A 61 -4.95 -0.21 -14.82
N VAL A 62 -6.05 -0.59 -14.17
CA VAL A 62 -7.08 0.38 -13.74
C VAL A 62 -6.53 1.30 -12.66
N LEU A 63 -5.73 0.80 -11.71
CA LEU A 63 -5.11 1.67 -10.70
C LEU A 63 -4.05 2.59 -11.28
N LEU A 64 -3.32 2.15 -12.30
CA LEU A 64 -2.41 3.03 -13.04
C LEU A 64 -3.19 4.18 -13.69
N LEU A 65 -4.28 3.87 -14.40
CA LEU A 65 -5.15 4.89 -14.99
C LEU A 65 -5.76 5.81 -13.92
N ALA A 66 -6.27 5.25 -12.82
CA ALA A 66 -6.79 6.03 -11.69
C ALA A 66 -5.73 6.98 -11.13
N SER A 67 -4.48 6.52 -10.98
CA SER A 67 -3.38 7.35 -10.50
C SER A 67 -3.07 8.54 -11.42
N ILE A 68 -3.19 8.35 -12.74
CA ILE A 68 -3.00 9.41 -13.74
C ILE A 68 -4.14 10.44 -13.62
N LEU A 69 -5.37 9.99 -13.43
CA LEU A 69 -6.55 10.86 -13.30
C LEU A 69 -6.54 11.68 -12.00
N ILE A 70 -6.10 11.10 -10.88
CA ILE A 70 -6.08 11.80 -9.59
C ILE A 70 -4.82 12.65 -9.40
N ALA A 71 -3.72 12.37 -10.10
CA ALA A 71 -2.46 13.08 -9.92
C ALA A 71 -2.57 14.62 -10.01
N PRO A 72 -3.38 15.21 -10.92
CA PRO A 72 -3.61 16.65 -10.96
C PRO A 72 -4.28 17.25 -9.72
N LEU A 73 -4.98 16.46 -8.91
CA LEU A 73 -5.66 16.92 -7.68
C LEU A 73 -4.66 17.24 -6.55
N PHE A 74 -3.41 16.77 -6.67
CA PHE A 74 -2.38 16.99 -5.66
C PHE A 74 -1.47 18.14 -6.06
N ARG A 75 -1.21 19.07 -5.13
CA ARG A 75 -0.17 20.10 -5.23
C ARG A 75 1.23 19.50 -5.04
N TYR A 76 1.56 18.48 -5.82
CA TYR A 76 2.83 17.76 -5.82
C TYR A 76 3.22 17.39 -7.26
N SER A 77 4.42 16.87 -7.47
CA SER A 77 4.87 16.46 -8.81
C SER A 77 3.99 15.31 -9.32
N LYS A 78 3.32 15.51 -10.48
CA LYS A 78 2.41 14.53 -11.11
C LYS A 78 3.06 13.14 -11.24
N ILE A 79 4.27 13.09 -11.80
CA ILE A 79 5.02 11.84 -11.98
C ILE A 79 5.32 11.16 -10.64
N LYS A 80 5.75 11.92 -9.63
CA LYS A 80 6.00 11.35 -8.29
C LYS A 80 4.71 10.87 -7.63
N THR A 81 3.60 11.57 -7.84
CA THR A 81 2.29 11.13 -7.34
C THR A 81 1.89 9.79 -7.94
N ILE A 82 2.00 9.65 -9.27
CA ILE A 82 1.75 8.39 -9.99
C ILE A 82 2.65 7.28 -9.44
N ILE A 83 3.96 7.52 -9.35
CA ILE A 83 4.91 6.50 -8.87
C ILE A 83 4.61 6.08 -7.43
N PHE A 84 4.42 7.03 -6.51
CA PHE A 84 4.18 6.71 -5.10
C PHE A 84 2.84 6.03 -4.88
N PHE A 85 1.80 6.47 -5.59
CA PHE A 85 0.50 5.81 -5.56
C PHE A 85 0.60 4.37 -6.06
N ASN A 86 1.22 4.14 -7.23
CA ASN A 86 1.37 2.79 -7.77
C ASN A 86 2.29 1.91 -6.92
N THR A 87 3.28 2.50 -6.22
CA THR A 87 4.07 1.75 -5.23
C THR A 87 3.17 1.15 -4.15
N GLY A 88 2.20 1.93 -3.67
CA GLY A 88 1.18 1.47 -2.74
C GLY A 88 0.27 0.40 -3.32
N ALA A 89 -0.27 0.64 -4.51
CA ALA A 89 -1.13 -0.29 -5.21
C ALA A 89 -0.45 -1.64 -5.49
N LEU A 90 0.81 -1.63 -5.92
CA LEU A 90 1.60 -2.85 -6.11
C LEU A 90 1.79 -3.61 -4.79
N SER A 91 2.02 -2.89 -3.68
CA SER A 91 2.12 -3.53 -2.36
C SER A 91 0.84 -4.24 -1.95
N HIS A 92 -0.32 -3.67 -2.31
CA HIS A 92 -1.63 -4.28 -2.09
C HIS A 92 -1.75 -5.58 -2.88
N PHE A 93 -1.50 -5.55 -4.19
CA PHE A 93 -1.55 -6.76 -5.03
C PHE A 93 -0.57 -7.84 -4.61
N LEU A 94 0.67 -7.47 -4.26
CA LEU A 94 1.65 -8.43 -3.77
C LEU A 94 1.15 -9.10 -2.49
N SER A 95 0.54 -8.34 -1.59
CA SER A 95 -0.04 -8.89 -0.38
C SER A 95 -1.23 -9.81 -0.69
N ASP A 96 -2.13 -9.44 -1.60
CA ASP A 96 -3.27 -10.27 -1.97
C ASP A 96 -2.87 -11.58 -2.62
N ILE A 97 -1.89 -11.55 -3.52
CA ILE A 97 -1.38 -12.74 -4.20
C ILE A 97 -0.88 -13.77 -3.18
N THR A 98 -0.35 -13.34 -2.02
CA THR A 98 0.12 -14.30 -0.99
C THR A 98 -1.02 -15.05 -0.31
N MET A 99 -2.26 -14.58 -0.40
CA MET A 99 -3.37 -15.17 0.31
C MET A 99 -4.05 -16.32 -0.42
N LYS A 100 -4.60 -17.22 0.37
CA LYS A 100 -5.59 -18.21 -0.04
C LYS A 100 -6.97 -17.55 -0.12
N HIS A 101 -7.79 -18.05 -1.01
CA HIS A 101 -9.17 -17.65 -1.16
C HIS A 101 -10.08 -18.86 -0.94
N PHE A 102 -11.21 -18.67 -0.25
CA PHE A 102 -12.21 -19.73 -0.05
C PHE A 102 -12.92 -20.13 -1.35
N THR A 103 -12.80 -19.30 -2.38
CA THR A 103 -13.42 -19.49 -3.69
C THR A 103 -12.35 -19.40 -4.78
N ILE A 104 -12.73 -19.70 -6.03
CA ILE A 104 -11.85 -19.59 -7.22
C ILE A 104 -11.46 -18.12 -7.51
N ILE A 105 -11.94 -17.15 -6.72
CA ILE A 105 -11.70 -15.72 -6.91
C ILE A 105 -10.35 -15.35 -6.31
N GLY A 106 -9.36 -15.10 -7.16
CA GLY A 106 -8.05 -14.55 -6.78
C GLY A 106 -7.77 -13.21 -7.47
N THR A 107 -6.53 -12.72 -7.37
CA THR A 107 -6.16 -11.41 -7.92
C THR A 107 -6.06 -11.47 -9.46
N ARG A 108 -6.77 -10.58 -10.17
CA ARG A 108 -6.78 -10.54 -11.63
C ARG A 108 -5.79 -9.51 -12.17
N LEU A 109 -4.52 -9.88 -12.19
CA LEU A 109 -3.45 -8.97 -12.60
C LEU A 109 -3.54 -8.47 -14.05
N LEU A 110 -4.02 -9.32 -14.96
CA LEU A 110 -4.00 -9.04 -16.41
C LEU A 110 -5.38 -8.66 -16.97
N TYR A 111 -6.38 -8.39 -16.12
CA TYR A 111 -7.68 -7.94 -16.60
C TYR A 111 -7.56 -6.53 -17.22
N PRO A 112 -8.24 -6.23 -18.35
CA PRO A 112 -9.27 -7.03 -19.02
C PRO A 112 -8.76 -8.04 -20.05
N PHE A 113 -7.45 -8.12 -20.32
CA PHE A 113 -6.89 -9.00 -21.34
C PHE A 113 -6.96 -10.48 -20.97
N SER A 114 -6.88 -10.80 -19.68
CA SER A 114 -7.06 -12.16 -19.16
C SER A 114 -7.94 -12.18 -17.91
N ARG A 115 -8.68 -13.27 -17.73
CA ARG A 115 -9.53 -13.55 -16.56
C ARG A 115 -8.88 -14.54 -15.59
N THR A 116 -7.62 -14.91 -15.82
CA THR A 116 -6.86 -15.79 -14.92
C THR A 116 -6.68 -15.13 -13.56
N ASN A 117 -6.96 -15.89 -12.50
CA ASN A 117 -6.74 -15.47 -11.13
C ASN A 117 -5.37 -15.94 -10.68
N TYR A 118 -4.61 -15.06 -10.01
CA TYR A 118 -3.26 -15.34 -9.53
C TYR A 118 -3.26 -15.35 -7.99
N THR A 119 -2.77 -16.46 -7.42
CA THR A 119 -2.65 -16.69 -5.98
C THR A 119 -1.47 -17.62 -5.71
N LEU A 120 -0.63 -17.33 -4.73
CA LEU A 120 0.44 -18.20 -4.23
C LEU A 120 -0.06 -19.16 -3.13
N ASN A 121 -1.26 -18.93 -2.59
CA ASN A 121 -1.88 -19.79 -1.59
C ASN A 121 -1.01 -20.02 -0.34
N LEU A 122 -0.34 -18.97 0.17
CA LEU A 122 0.57 -19.08 1.33
C LEU A 122 -0.16 -18.87 2.65
N ILE A 123 -1.04 -17.87 2.73
CA ILE A 123 -1.63 -17.42 4.00
C ILE A 123 -3.15 -17.56 3.99
N TRP A 124 -3.72 -18.15 5.04
CA TRP A 124 -5.17 -18.25 5.18
C TRP A 124 -5.81 -16.91 5.57
N PRO A 125 -7.04 -16.60 5.12
CA PRO A 125 -7.76 -15.37 5.50
C PRO A 125 -7.86 -15.08 6.99
N GLU A 126 -8.06 -16.11 7.80
CA GLU A 126 -8.14 -16.03 9.26
C GLU A 126 -6.83 -15.57 9.90
N GLN A 127 -5.70 -15.74 9.19
CA GLN A 127 -4.38 -15.37 9.66
C GLN A 127 -4.02 -13.91 9.38
N SER A 128 -4.94 -13.11 8.81
CA SER A 128 -4.73 -11.69 8.52
C SER A 128 -4.28 -10.88 9.74
N VAL A 129 -4.79 -11.19 10.94
CA VAL A 129 -4.37 -10.54 12.20
C VAL A 129 -2.87 -10.77 12.47
N TYR A 130 -2.33 -11.95 12.17
CA TYR A 130 -0.90 -12.21 12.36
C TYR A 130 -0.05 -11.41 11.37
N ILE A 131 -0.51 -11.24 10.12
CA ILE A 131 0.17 -10.38 9.13
C ILE A 131 0.21 -8.94 9.64
N LEU A 132 -0.91 -8.42 10.16
CA LEU A 132 -0.98 -7.08 10.73
C LEU A 132 0.03 -6.90 11.87
N VAL A 133 0.04 -7.83 12.84
CA VAL A 133 0.94 -7.75 14.01
C VAL A 133 2.40 -7.79 13.57
N VAL A 134 2.77 -8.75 12.70
CA VAL A 134 4.15 -8.88 12.20
C VAL A 134 4.57 -7.65 11.40
N SER A 135 3.71 -7.15 10.51
CA SER A 135 4.01 -5.95 9.72
C SER A 135 4.16 -4.71 10.62
N LEU A 136 3.37 -4.59 11.68
CA LEU A 136 3.49 -3.50 12.64
C LEU A 136 4.85 -3.53 13.37
N PHE A 137 5.28 -4.71 13.84
CA PHE A 137 6.60 -4.87 14.45
C PHE A 137 7.73 -4.49 13.49
N ILE A 138 7.66 -4.96 12.24
CA ILE A 138 8.64 -4.61 11.20
C ILE A 138 8.67 -3.10 10.96
N TYR A 139 7.51 -2.46 10.84
CA TYR A 139 7.42 -1.01 10.65
C TYR A 139 8.07 -0.25 11.81
N ILE A 140 7.74 -0.62 13.05
CA ILE A 140 8.30 0.01 14.26
C ILE A 140 9.83 -0.17 14.29
N ALA A 141 10.33 -1.38 14.02
CA ALA A 141 11.77 -1.66 13.98
C ALA A 141 12.49 -0.76 12.96
N ILE A 142 11.93 -0.61 11.74
CA ILE A 142 12.48 0.27 10.71
C ILE A 142 12.51 1.73 11.19
N ARG A 143 11.43 2.21 11.83
CA ARG A 143 11.35 3.57 12.37
C ARG A 143 12.40 3.83 13.45
N ILE A 144 12.58 2.91 14.38
CA ILE A 144 13.58 2.99 15.45
C ILE A 144 14.99 3.03 14.84
N TYR A 145 15.30 2.10 13.93
CA TYR A 145 16.60 2.03 13.27
C TYR A 145 16.94 3.34 12.55
N LYS A 146 16.01 3.90 11.77
CA LYS A 146 16.22 5.18 11.07
C LYS A 146 16.40 6.35 12.02
N LYS A 147 15.61 6.43 13.09
CA LYS A 147 15.73 7.48 14.12
C LYS A 147 17.12 7.44 14.77
N ASN A 148 17.60 6.26 15.12
CA ASN A 148 18.92 6.08 15.74
C ASN A 148 20.06 6.44 14.76
N LYS A 149 19.95 6.03 13.50
CA LYS A 149 20.93 6.39 12.46
C LYS A 149 21.03 7.91 12.25
N LEU A 150 19.90 8.62 12.24
CA LEU A 150 19.87 10.08 12.13
C LEU A 150 20.47 10.76 13.38
N ARG A 151 20.15 10.26 14.58
CA ARG A 151 20.71 10.77 15.84
C ARG A 151 22.23 10.63 15.88
N LEU A 152 22.77 9.47 15.48
CA LEU A 152 24.21 9.23 15.41
C LEU A 152 24.90 10.19 14.44
N ARG A 153 24.34 10.37 13.23
CA ARG A 153 24.87 11.34 12.25
C ARG A 153 24.94 12.77 12.80
N PHE A 154 23.92 13.19 13.55
CA PHE A 154 23.89 14.52 14.15
C PHE A 154 24.96 14.69 15.25
N ILE A 155 25.16 13.68 16.11
CA ILE A 155 26.21 13.71 17.15
C ILE A 155 27.60 13.81 16.52
N PHE A 156 27.87 12.99 15.50
CA PHE A 156 29.14 13.02 14.77
C PHE A 156 29.41 14.39 14.12
N GLN A 157 28.40 14.98 13.45
CA GLN A 157 28.55 16.32 12.86
C GLN A 157 28.85 17.40 13.91
N LYS A 158 28.22 17.33 15.08
CA LYS A 158 28.47 18.27 16.18
C LYS A 158 29.88 18.10 16.76
N PHE A 159 30.36 16.87 16.87
CA PHE A 159 31.72 16.56 17.33
C PHE A 159 32.77 17.15 16.37
N PHE A 160 32.70 16.83 15.07
CA PHE A 160 33.68 17.36 14.09
C PHE A 160 33.67 18.89 13.95
N LYS A 161 32.50 19.53 14.05
CA LYS A 161 32.41 21.00 14.00
C LYS A 161 33.07 21.68 15.20
N LYS A 162 33.22 20.98 16.33
CA LYS A 162 33.92 21.49 17.52
C LYS A 162 35.45 21.47 17.33
N PHE A 163 35.99 20.45 16.65
CA PHE A 163 37.43 20.33 16.38
C PHE A 163 37.93 21.20 15.22
N SER A 164 37.07 21.53 14.25
CA SER A 164 37.44 22.43 13.14
C SER A 164 37.62 23.91 13.54
N LYS A 165 37.28 24.29 14.77
CA LYS A 165 37.32 25.68 15.27
C LYS A 165 38.42 25.95 16.30
N SER A 166 39.23 24.95 16.63
CA SER A 166 40.44 25.06 17.45
C SER A 166 41.67 24.96 16.56
#